data_AF-A0A7Y2MNC3-F1
#
_entry.id   AF-A0A7Y2MNC3-F1
#
_cell.length_a   1.000
_cell.length_b   1.000
_cell.length_c   1.000
_cell.angle_alpha   90.00
_cell.angle_beta   90.00
_cell.angle_gamma   90.00
#
_symmetry.space_group_name_H-M   'P 1'
#
loop_
_entity.id
_entity.type
_entity.pdbx_description
1 polymer ?
#
loop_
_entity_poly.entity_id
_entity_poly.type
_entity_poly.pdbx_seq_one_letter_code
_entity_poly.pdbx_strand_id
1 'polypeptide(L)'
;GSNWTDISAGLPAVTIECVIYENDGNMGMFVGGNPGIYHKDVTTGTFSNVSVNMPMVRITEFDIRNNVLYVGTYGRGLWKATLSTGPCPPDYAGPNALTGIQNVSEDFETDGIIESSQTITGASTIVDYDSGTYVELTSGFEVLLGAVFTAFIDGCGNLFRDETDRKN
;
A
#
# COMPACT_ATOMS: atom_id res chain seq x y z
N GLY A 1 -2.06 2.07 -24.96
CA GLY A 1 -1.56 0.71 -24.64
C GLY A 1 -1.76 -0.19 -25.84
N SER A 2 -0.80 -1.06 -26.12
CA SER A 2 -0.88 -2.00 -27.24
C SER A 2 -1.75 -3.22 -26.93
N ASN A 3 -1.95 -3.53 -25.65
CA ASN A 3 -2.82 -4.59 -25.15
C ASN A 3 -3.59 -4.08 -23.93
N TRP A 4 -4.82 -4.58 -23.75
CA TRP A 4 -5.66 -4.33 -22.58
C TRP A 4 -6.13 -5.66 -22.02
N THR A 5 -6.09 -5.80 -20.70
CA THR A 5 -6.51 -7.01 -19.99
C THR A 5 -7.70 -6.66 -19.11
N ASP A 6 -8.73 -7.51 -19.13
CA ASP A 6 -9.86 -7.38 -18.23
C ASP A 6 -9.44 -7.71 -16.80
N ILE A 7 -9.85 -6.86 -15.86
CA ILE A 7 -9.59 -7.01 -14.42
C ILE A 7 -10.88 -7.03 -13.60
N SER A 8 -12.05 -7.11 -14.24
CA SER A 8 -13.38 -6.96 -13.62
C SER A 8 -13.82 -8.11 -12.71
N ALA A 9 -12.97 -9.11 -12.49
CA ALA A 9 -13.28 -10.27 -11.65
C ALA A 9 -13.78 -9.84 -10.25
N GLY A 10 -14.97 -10.31 -9.87
CA GLY A 10 -15.62 -9.98 -8.58
C GLY A 10 -16.55 -8.77 -8.62
N LEU A 11 -16.51 -7.95 -9.68
CA LEU A 11 -17.48 -6.86 -9.83
C LEU A 11 -18.87 -7.40 -10.23
N PRO A 12 -19.96 -6.89 -9.63
CA PRO A 12 -21.30 -7.17 -10.11
C PRO A 12 -21.57 -6.42 -11.42
N ALA A 13 -22.72 -6.69 -12.05
CA ALA A 13 -23.18 -6.00 -13.26
C ALA A 13 -23.67 -4.56 -12.96
N VAL A 14 -22.75 -3.73 -12.47
CA VAL A 14 -22.94 -2.31 -12.14
C VAL A 14 -22.00 -1.46 -12.97
N THR A 15 -22.36 -0.20 -13.19
CA THR A 15 -21.48 0.77 -13.83
C THR A 15 -20.41 1.24 -12.84
N ILE A 16 -19.15 1.18 -13.25
CA ILE A 16 -18.02 1.79 -12.53
C ILE A 16 -17.78 3.18 -13.12
N GLU A 17 -17.73 4.19 -12.25
CA GLU A 17 -17.69 5.61 -12.61
C GLU A 17 -16.40 6.30 -12.15
N CYS A 18 -15.76 5.82 -11.07
CA CYS A 18 -14.50 6.36 -10.57
C CYS A 18 -13.58 5.25 -10.04
N VAL A 19 -12.28 5.53 -9.99
CA VAL A 19 -11.24 4.62 -9.51
C VAL A 19 -10.16 5.44 -8.80
N ILE A 20 -9.60 4.87 -7.73
CA ILE A 20 -8.38 5.38 -7.09
C ILE A 20 -7.47 4.21 -6.76
N TYR A 21 -6.17 4.40 -6.97
CA TYR A 21 -5.15 3.44 -6.59
C TYR A 21 -4.78 3.65 -5.11
N GLU A 22 -4.68 2.55 -4.38
CA GLU A 22 -4.26 2.53 -2.99
C GLU A 22 -2.78 2.11 -2.97
N ASN A 23 -1.93 2.97 -2.42
CA ASN A 23 -0.48 2.89 -2.57
C ASN A 23 0.25 2.61 -1.24
N ASP A 24 -0.45 2.02 -0.27
CA ASP A 24 0.03 1.77 1.09
C ASP A 24 0.48 0.30 1.28
N GLY A 25 1.48 -0.13 0.51
CA GLY A 25 2.07 -1.48 0.59
C GLY A 25 1.17 -2.64 0.15
N ASN A 26 -0.16 -2.49 0.21
CA ASN A 26 -1.15 -3.47 -0.24
C ASN A 26 -1.50 -3.33 -1.72
N MET A 27 -0.94 -2.34 -2.44
CA MET A 27 -1.01 -2.19 -3.91
C MET A 27 -2.43 -2.39 -4.51
N GLY A 28 -3.47 -2.00 -3.76
CA GLY A 28 -4.88 -2.24 -4.08
C GLY A 28 -5.51 -1.17 -4.98
N MET A 29 -6.80 -1.31 -5.28
CA MET A 29 -7.56 -0.21 -5.87
C MET A 29 -9.00 -0.21 -5.39
N PHE A 30 -9.54 0.99 -5.20
CA PHE A 30 -10.96 1.21 -4.99
C PHE A 30 -11.60 1.63 -6.30
N VAL A 31 -12.75 1.05 -6.60
CA VAL A 31 -13.63 1.47 -7.68
C VAL A 31 -15.00 1.82 -7.13
N GLY A 32 -15.57 2.90 -7.65
CA GLY A 32 -16.83 3.47 -7.22
C GLY A 32 -17.82 3.36 -8.35
N GLY A 33 -18.98 2.80 -8.05
CA GLY A 33 -20.02 2.56 -9.04
C GLY A 33 -21.37 3.06 -8.61
N ASN A 34 -22.38 2.60 -9.35
CA ASN A 34 -23.78 2.89 -9.08
C ASN A 34 -24.56 1.57 -8.87
N PRO A 35 -24.70 1.08 -7.63
CA PRO A 35 -24.25 1.68 -6.36
C PRO A 35 -22.94 1.09 -5.80
N GLY A 36 -22.29 1.84 -4.92
CA GLY A 36 -21.33 1.31 -3.95
C GLY A 36 -19.87 1.36 -4.36
N ILE A 37 -19.04 0.96 -3.41
CA ILE A 37 -17.58 0.89 -3.50
C ILE A 37 -17.17 -0.58 -3.53
N TYR A 38 -16.20 -0.89 -4.39
CA TYR A 38 -15.54 -2.18 -4.45
C TYR A 38 -14.04 -2.00 -4.33
N HIS A 39 -13.38 -2.90 -3.62
CA HIS A 39 -11.93 -2.90 -3.44
C HIS A 39 -11.34 -4.19 -4.00
N LYS A 40 -10.22 -4.07 -4.69
CA LYS A 40 -9.44 -5.21 -5.19
C LYS A 40 -8.25 -5.45 -4.28
N ASP A 41 -8.28 -6.58 -3.59
CA ASP A 41 -7.17 -7.11 -2.79
C ASP A 41 -6.10 -7.70 -3.72
N VAL A 42 -4.83 -7.38 -3.47
CA VAL A 42 -3.69 -7.89 -4.24
C VAL A 42 -3.41 -9.37 -4.04
N THR A 43 -3.84 -9.92 -2.91
CA THR A 43 -3.68 -11.34 -2.57
C THR A 43 -4.63 -12.20 -3.40
N THR A 44 -5.87 -11.73 -3.58
CA THR A 44 -6.91 -12.49 -4.30
C THR A 44 -7.03 -12.08 -5.76
N GLY A 45 -6.64 -10.86 -6.10
CA GLY A 45 -6.79 -10.29 -7.43
C GLY A 45 -8.25 -10.09 -7.85
N THR A 46 -9.19 -10.06 -6.88
CA THR A 46 -10.62 -9.94 -7.14
C THR A 46 -11.25 -8.78 -6.38
N PHE A 47 -12.27 -8.16 -6.99
CA PHE A 47 -13.05 -7.10 -6.35
C PHE A 47 -14.06 -7.66 -5.34
N SER A 48 -14.18 -6.99 -4.20
CA SER A 48 -15.19 -7.26 -3.17
C SER A 48 -15.91 -5.97 -2.77
N ASN A 49 -17.18 -6.05 -2.37
CA ASN A 49 -17.93 -4.87 -1.94
C ASN A 49 -17.48 -4.42 -0.54
N VAL A 50 -17.15 -3.14 -0.40
CA VAL A 50 -16.69 -2.53 0.86
C VAL A 50 -17.57 -1.37 1.32
N SER A 51 -18.84 -1.33 0.88
CA SER A 51 -19.80 -0.25 1.19
C SER A 51 -20.37 -0.35 2.62
N VAL A 52 -19.57 -0.79 3.58
CA VAL A 52 -20.01 -1.09 4.95
C VAL A 52 -20.39 0.18 5.68
N ASN A 53 -21.51 0.17 6.42
CA ASN A 53 -22.01 1.30 7.22
C ASN A 53 -22.28 2.60 6.44
N MET A 54 -22.28 2.56 5.10
CA MET A 54 -22.71 3.67 4.26
C MET A 54 -23.88 3.25 3.38
N PRO A 55 -24.76 4.17 2.99
CA PRO A 55 -25.86 3.84 2.10
C PRO A 55 -25.35 3.46 0.71
N MET A 56 -25.97 2.45 0.10
CA MET A 56 -25.69 2.05 -1.28
C MET A 56 -26.20 3.10 -2.28
N VAL A 57 -25.34 4.04 -2.65
CA VAL A 57 -25.61 5.05 -3.67
C VAL A 57 -24.45 5.15 -4.66
N ARG A 58 -24.67 5.92 -5.72
CA ARG A 58 -23.64 6.32 -6.67
C ARG A 58 -22.48 6.99 -5.95
N ILE A 59 -21.28 6.52 -6.24
CA ILE A 59 -20.02 7.13 -5.82
C ILE A 59 -19.57 8.12 -6.90
N THR A 60 -19.24 9.34 -6.49
CA THR A 60 -18.90 10.43 -7.41
C THR A 60 -17.41 10.71 -7.46
N GLU A 61 -16.69 10.48 -6.36
CA GLU A 61 -15.27 10.81 -6.24
C GLU A 61 -14.62 10.04 -5.09
N PHE A 62 -13.32 9.79 -5.22
CA PHE A 62 -12.45 9.32 -4.16
C PHE A 62 -11.26 10.25 -3.96
N ASP A 63 -10.74 10.28 -2.75
CA ASP A 63 -9.41 10.82 -2.44
C ASP A 63 -8.79 9.97 -1.32
N ILE A 64 -7.47 9.78 -1.32
CA ILE A 64 -6.75 9.09 -0.26
C ILE A 64 -5.68 10.03 0.28
N ARG A 65 -5.72 10.31 1.59
CA ARG A 65 -4.70 11.11 2.27
C ARG A 65 -4.51 10.63 3.69
N ASN A 66 -3.24 10.52 4.11
CA ASN A 66 -2.86 10.13 5.45
C ASN A 66 -3.57 8.85 5.90
N ASN A 67 -3.55 7.82 5.05
CA ASN A 67 -4.17 6.52 5.32
C ASN A 67 -5.70 6.60 5.59
N VAL A 68 -6.36 7.61 5.02
CA VAL A 68 -7.81 7.79 5.07
C VAL A 68 -8.35 7.90 3.65
N LEU A 69 -9.28 7.00 3.32
CA LEU A 69 -10.10 7.09 2.12
C LEU A 69 -11.26 8.05 2.37
N TYR A 70 -11.39 9.05 1.52
CA TYR A 70 -12.51 9.97 1.44
C TYR A 70 -13.39 9.61 0.24
N VAL A 71 -14.70 9.61 0.43
CA VAL A 71 -15.66 9.17 -0.59
C VAL A 71 -16.79 10.17 -0.75
N GLY A 72 -16.89 10.77 -1.94
CA GLY A 72 -18.03 11.58 -2.35
C GLY A 72 -19.19 10.69 -2.80
N THR A 73 -20.39 10.94 -2.27
CA THR A 73 -21.60 10.18 -2.64
C THR A 73 -22.69 11.09 -3.19
N TYR A 74 -23.45 10.60 -4.17
CA TYR A 74 -24.58 11.35 -4.71
C TYR A 74 -25.70 11.48 -3.66
N GLY A 75 -25.91 12.71 -3.17
CA GLY A 75 -27.00 13.06 -2.27
C GLY A 75 -26.83 12.61 -0.81
N ARG A 76 -25.65 12.12 -0.41
CA ARG A 76 -25.37 11.61 0.95
C ARG A 76 -24.07 12.10 1.57
N GLY A 77 -23.49 13.16 0.99
CA GLY A 77 -22.34 13.86 1.55
C GLY A 77 -21.01 13.10 1.37
N LEU A 78 -20.06 13.46 2.22
CA LEU A 78 -18.70 12.93 2.25
C LEU A 78 -18.57 11.88 3.34
N TRP A 79 -17.98 10.73 2.98
CA TRP A 79 -17.68 9.63 3.90
C TRP A 79 -16.18 9.48 4.04
N LYS A 80 -15.73 8.93 5.17
CA LYS A 80 -14.33 8.58 5.36
C LYS A 80 -14.17 7.24 6.04
N ALA A 81 -13.11 6.53 5.68
CA ALA A 81 -12.68 5.32 6.34
C ALA A 81 -11.16 5.36 6.51
N THR A 82 -10.66 4.99 7.68
CA THR A 82 -9.23 4.71 7.85
C THR A 82 -8.93 3.43 7.08
N LEU A 83 -7.97 3.50 6.17
CA LEU A 83 -7.46 2.33 5.48
C LEU A 83 -6.64 1.54 6.51
N SER A 84 -6.82 0.22 6.58
CA SER A 84 -5.82 -0.55 7.30
C SER A 84 -4.63 -0.63 6.37
N THR A 85 -3.53 0.02 6.73
CA THR A 85 -2.21 -0.42 6.28
C THR A 85 -2.15 -1.93 6.52
N GLY A 86 -1.39 -2.69 5.74
CA GLY A 86 -1.14 -4.09 6.04
C GLY A 86 -0.74 -4.30 7.52
N PRO A 87 -0.65 -5.54 8.01
CA PRO A 87 -0.29 -5.80 9.41
C PRO A 87 0.93 -4.99 9.79
N CYS A 88 0.75 -3.89 10.53
CA CYS A 88 1.82 -3.01 10.97
C CYS A 88 2.49 -3.75 12.13
N PRO A 89 3.64 -4.40 11.91
CA PRO A 89 4.28 -5.16 12.96
C PRO A 89 4.71 -4.19 14.06
N PRO A 90 4.70 -4.61 15.33
CA PRO A 90 5.14 -3.74 16.43
C PRO A 90 6.56 -3.21 16.25
N ASP A 91 7.44 -4.02 15.66
CA ASP A 91 8.82 -3.71 15.30
C ASP A 91 9.38 -4.79 14.36
N TYR A 92 10.55 -4.49 13.78
CA TYR A 92 11.50 -5.44 13.21
C TYR A 92 12.82 -5.36 13.99
N ALA A 93 12.77 -5.59 15.31
CA ALA A 93 13.94 -5.41 16.19
C ALA A 93 14.22 -6.66 17.05
N GLY A 94 15.46 -6.79 17.53
CA GLY A 94 15.90 -7.87 18.39
C GLY A 94 15.61 -9.26 17.78
N PRO A 95 14.75 -10.10 18.41
CA PRO A 95 14.39 -11.40 17.84
C PRO A 95 13.70 -11.34 16.47
N ASN A 96 13.09 -10.20 16.11
CA ASN A 96 12.39 -9.98 14.84
C ASN A 96 13.23 -9.20 13.83
N ALA A 97 14.51 -8.94 14.13
CA ALA A 97 15.37 -8.15 13.26
C ALA A 97 15.47 -8.72 11.84
N LEU A 98 15.58 -7.83 10.87
CA LEU A 98 15.76 -8.19 9.47
C LEU A 98 17.18 -8.73 9.29
N THR A 99 17.31 -10.01 8.92
CA THR A 99 18.60 -10.68 8.79
C THR A 99 18.66 -11.52 7.51
N GLY A 100 19.87 -11.93 7.10
CA GLY A 100 20.06 -12.81 5.94
C GLY A 100 20.01 -12.09 4.60
N ILE A 101 19.75 -12.83 3.52
CA ILE A 101 19.77 -12.30 2.15
C ILE A 101 18.37 -11.83 1.75
N GLN A 102 18.25 -10.58 1.29
CA GLN A 102 17.05 -10.04 0.66
C GLN A 102 17.29 -9.93 -0.85
N ASN A 103 16.68 -10.83 -1.64
CA ASN A 103 16.87 -10.90 -3.09
C ASN A 103 15.60 -10.65 -3.91
N VAL A 104 14.55 -10.21 -3.24
CA VAL A 104 13.28 -9.76 -3.82
C VAL A 104 12.95 -8.38 -3.28
N SER A 105 12.26 -7.57 -4.07
CA SER A 105 11.82 -6.25 -3.63
C SER A 105 10.78 -6.39 -2.51
N GLU A 106 10.95 -5.65 -1.43
CA GLU A 106 10.10 -5.68 -0.25
C GLU A 106 9.97 -4.29 0.34
N ASP A 107 8.83 -4.05 1.01
CA ASP A 107 8.55 -2.85 1.76
C ASP A 107 8.30 -3.26 3.22
N PHE A 108 9.20 -2.85 4.12
CA PHE A 108 9.12 -3.18 5.54
C PHE A 108 8.68 -1.96 6.33
N GLU A 109 7.42 -1.94 6.76
CA GLU A 109 6.85 -0.84 7.52
C GLU A 109 6.58 -1.22 8.99
N THR A 110 6.86 -0.34 9.94
CA THR A 110 6.47 -0.49 11.34
C THR A 110 6.34 0.88 12.01
N ASP A 111 5.40 1.06 12.94
CA ASP A 111 5.40 2.23 13.84
C ASP A 111 6.51 2.16 14.91
N GLY A 112 7.18 1.00 15.04
CA GLY A 112 8.28 0.75 15.95
C GLY A 112 9.65 0.94 15.30
N ILE A 113 10.60 0.08 15.69
CA ILE A 113 12.01 0.15 15.30
C ILE A 113 12.29 -0.85 14.17
N ILE A 114 13.19 -0.52 13.25
CA ILE A 114 13.78 -1.48 12.32
C ILE A 114 15.27 -1.67 12.66
N GLU A 115 15.68 -2.91 12.96
CA GLU A 115 17.08 -3.32 13.05
C GLU A 115 17.39 -4.28 11.90
N SER A 116 18.48 -4.04 11.16
CA SER A 116 18.83 -4.88 10.01
C SER A 116 20.31 -5.21 9.94
N SER A 117 20.62 -6.47 9.60
CA SER A 117 21.94 -6.92 9.12
C SER A 117 21.82 -7.59 7.74
N GLN A 118 20.75 -7.30 7.00
CA GLN A 118 20.50 -7.95 5.72
C GLN A 118 21.59 -7.65 4.68
N THR A 119 21.80 -8.62 3.79
CA THR A 119 22.49 -8.43 2.52
C THR A 119 21.46 -8.28 1.42
N ILE A 120 21.26 -7.05 0.93
CA ILE A 120 20.32 -6.76 -0.16
C ILE A 120 21.04 -7.02 -1.50
N THR A 121 20.46 -7.89 -2.33
CA THR A 121 21.08 -8.35 -3.59
C THR A 121 20.08 -8.47 -4.72
N GLY A 122 20.58 -8.59 -5.95
CA GLY A 122 19.78 -8.70 -7.18
C GLY A 122 19.74 -7.38 -7.96
N ALA A 123 19.97 -7.44 -9.27
CA ALA A 123 20.23 -6.28 -10.13
C ALA A 123 19.02 -5.34 -10.37
N SER A 124 17.91 -5.55 -9.66
CA SER A 124 16.71 -4.71 -9.68
C SER A 124 15.89 -4.84 -8.40
N THR A 125 16.52 -5.31 -7.32
CA THR A 125 15.85 -5.45 -6.03
C THR A 125 15.75 -4.08 -5.38
N ILE A 126 14.54 -3.70 -4.97
CA ILE A 126 14.27 -2.43 -4.28
C ILE A 126 13.74 -2.78 -2.89
N VAL A 127 14.45 -2.37 -1.86
CA VAL A 127 14.03 -2.56 -0.47
C VAL A 127 13.81 -1.21 0.17
N ASP A 128 12.58 -0.98 0.64
CA ASP A 128 12.20 0.20 1.38
C ASP A 128 11.99 -0.20 2.85
N TYR A 129 12.58 0.56 3.79
CA TYR A 129 12.35 0.44 5.23
C TYR A 129 11.62 1.70 5.72
N ASP A 130 10.45 1.55 6.32
CA ASP A 130 9.71 2.66 6.95
C ASP A 130 9.48 2.40 8.43
N SER A 131 10.04 3.25 9.28
CA SER A 131 9.94 3.14 10.73
C SER A 131 9.24 4.36 11.32
N GLY A 132 8.37 4.15 12.30
CA GLY A 132 7.77 5.25 13.06
C GLY A 132 8.75 5.90 14.05
N THR A 133 9.93 5.30 14.27
CA THR A 133 10.88 5.75 15.29
C THR A 133 12.31 5.92 14.75
N TYR A 134 13.01 4.83 14.43
CA TYR A 134 14.34 4.83 13.83
C TYR A 134 14.67 3.51 13.12
N VAL A 135 15.60 3.61 12.17
CA VAL A 135 16.20 2.48 11.45
C VAL A 135 17.67 2.33 11.88
N GLU A 136 18.06 1.16 12.36
CA GLU A 136 19.43 0.81 12.72
C GLU A 136 19.99 -0.27 11.79
N LEU A 137 20.99 0.12 11.01
CA LEU A 137 21.77 -0.79 10.16
C LEU A 137 22.95 -1.34 10.96
N THR A 138 22.78 -2.55 11.46
CA THR A 138 23.74 -3.24 12.30
C THR A 138 24.90 -3.82 11.48
N SER A 139 25.97 -4.22 12.17
CA SER A 139 27.17 -4.79 11.54
C SER A 139 26.82 -5.97 10.61
N GLY A 140 27.28 -5.89 9.36
CA GLY A 140 27.01 -6.89 8.34
C GLY A 140 25.93 -6.49 7.34
N PHE A 141 25.23 -5.38 7.56
CA PHE A 141 24.33 -4.81 6.54
C PHE A 141 25.12 -4.41 5.28
N GLU A 142 24.64 -4.87 4.12
CA GLU A 142 25.30 -4.64 2.84
C GLU A 142 24.26 -4.51 1.73
N VAL A 143 24.47 -3.55 0.81
CA VAL A 143 23.69 -3.41 -0.43
C VAL A 143 24.61 -3.70 -1.60
N LEU A 144 24.35 -4.79 -2.31
CA LEU A 144 25.16 -5.21 -3.46
C LEU A 144 24.80 -4.39 -4.71
N LEU A 145 25.75 -4.31 -5.63
CA LEU A 145 25.61 -3.54 -6.86
C LEU A 145 24.35 -3.95 -7.64
N GLY A 146 23.55 -2.94 -7.99
CA GLY A 146 22.32 -3.11 -8.75
C GLY A 146 21.06 -3.24 -7.90
N ALA A 147 21.19 -3.39 -6.58
CA ALA A 147 20.06 -3.20 -5.66
C ALA A 147 19.93 -1.73 -5.25
N VAL A 148 18.71 -1.35 -4.84
CA VAL A 148 18.37 -0.04 -4.28
C VAL A 148 17.83 -0.25 -2.87
N PHE A 149 18.29 0.58 -1.95
CA PHE A 149 17.84 0.61 -0.58
C PHE A 149 17.42 2.02 -0.20
N THR A 150 16.23 2.17 0.39
CA THR A 150 15.74 3.43 0.95
C THR A 150 15.25 3.22 2.37
N ALA A 151 15.43 4.23 3.21
CA ALA A 151 14.90 4.25 4.57
C ALA A 151 14.15 5.55 4.85
N PHE A 152 13.02 5.43 5.54
CA PHE A 152 12.11 6.51 5.90
C PHE A 152 11.81 6.45 7.39
N ILE A 153 11.41 7.61 7.91
CA ILE A 153 10.90 7.73 9.27
C ILE A 153 9.54 8.39 9.21
N ASP A 154 8.51 7.61 8.91
CA ASP A 154 7.14 8.08 9.06
C ASP A 154 6.12 7.09 9.62
N GLY A 155 6.48 5.81 9.67
CA GLY A 155 5.67 4.76 10.26
C GLY A 155 4.88 3.99 9.21
N CYS A 156 3.84 3.28 9.63
CA CYS A 156 3.06 2.50 8.69
C CYS A 156 2.15 3.38 7.82
N GLY A 157 1.98 2.98 6.56
CA GLY A 157 0.99 3.55 5.63
C GLY A 157 1.50 4.66 4.73
N ASN A 158 2.81 4.70 4.48
CA ASN A 158 3.44 5.59 3.50
C ASN A 158 2.95 7.05 3.64
N LEU A 159 2.89 7.58 4.87
CA LEU A 159 2.16 8.82 5.18
C LEU A 159 2.76 10.05 4.48
N PHE A 160 4.03 10.01 4.09
CA PHE A 160 4.72 11.15 3.47
C PHE A 160 5.31 10.88 2.08
N ARG A 161 5.09 9.69 1.48
CA ARG A 161 5.48 9.44 0.08
C ARG A 161 4.31 9.04 -0.80
N ASP A 162 4.04 9.86 -1.82
CA ASP A 162 3.32 9.44 -3.01
C ASP A 162 4.34 8.70 -3.91
N GLU A 163 4.17 7.39 -4.17
CA GLU A 163 5.16 6.63 -4.94
C GLU A 163 5.37 7.14 -6.39
N THR A 164 4.56 8.09 -6.85
CA THR A 164 4.80 8.79 -8.12
C THR A 164 6.06 9.66 -8.13
N ASP A 165 6.69 9.92 -6.96
CA ASP A 165 7.93 10.68 -6.84
C ASP A 165 9.21 9.86 -7.06
N ARG A 166 9.11 8.58 -7.41
CA ARG A 166 10.24 7.80 -7.97
C ARG A 166 10.56 8.28 -9.38
N LYS A 167 11.09 9.50 -9.52
CA LYS A 167 11.62 9.99 -10.81
C LYS A 167 12.97 9.34 -11.06
N ASN A 168 13.02 8.57 -12.16
CA ASN A 168 14.20 8.00 -12.80
C ASN A 168 15.42 8.93 -12.78
#